data_AF-A0AAD2GY01-F1
#
_entry.id   AF-A0AAD2GY01-F1
#
_cell.length_a   1.000
_cell.length_b   1.000
_cell.length_c   1.000
_cell.angle_alpha   90.00
_cell.angle_beta   90.00
_cell.angle_gamma   90.00
#
_symmetry.space_group_name_H-M   'P 1'
#
loop_
_entity.id
_entity.type
_entity.pdbx_description
1 polymer ?
#
loop_
_entity_poly.entity_id
_entity_poly.type
_entity_poly.pdbx_seq_one_letter_code
_entity_poly.pdbx_strand_id
1 'polypeptide(L)'
;MSEAARRPSELRPNVCRRLLGLLEGLGSIIPQNSSHPTQVAIRTYTLALCLSLTPALAPFLKRSKKHDLNELIRVLSREFGATGFAFSITVAIGGGSFIREFWRLLDGSEWDLSETQNPLSNSAAWIKERLKYMRVSSAQKTFISNILSTSAGLWLLQAGRARFRSTKGGSKTLDLTLLVFVRALDAAVQSFVARRSGSRRESDAGDTSFTRAPRDEAYTKRQLLRTRIDAFVFWACSARIMWCFFYAPQRLPKSYVKWINALANADTRLLDALRAIRTKDWLYRKGPPSPLLTTYARDLGYPASWGDPIQLPAFGHEADQAWRALGVTGRAGVAGIPCQLVHGTVGSSLGLSHSCTANAGLRGLVALMEAIVLYLPVSSERLF
;
A
#
# COMPACT_ATOMS: atom_id res chain seq x y z
N MET A 1 61.23 9.34 -12.02
CA MET A 1 61.01 7.88 -11.83
C MET A 1 59.61 7.72 -11.28
N SER A 2 58.76 7.05 -12.05
CA SER A 2 57.30 7.10 -12.01
C SER A 2 56.73 5.92 -11.21
N GLU A 3 55.92 6.19 -10.19
CA GLU A 3 55.21 5.17 -9.42
C GLU A 3 53.74 5.15 -9.85
N ALA A 4 53.40 4.11 -10.60
CA ALA A 4 52.15 3.97 -11.32
C ALA A 4 50.98 3.56 -10.41
N ALA A 5 49.91 4.34 -10.46
CA ALA A 5 48.62 4.06 -9.85
C ALA A 5 47.95 2.82 -10.49
N ARG A 6 47.67 1.79 -9.69
CA ARG A 6 46.83 0.64 -10.09
C ARG A 6 45.35 1.02 -10.04
N ARG A 7 44.67 0.94 -11.19
CA ARG A 7 43.20 1.03 -11.32
C ARG A 7 42.55 -0.30 -10.87
N PRO A 8 41.42 -0.28 -10.13
CA PRO A 8 40.60 -1.47 -9.90
C PRO A 8 39.41 -1.47 -10.87
N SER A 9 39.56 -2.09 -12.05
CA SER A 9 38.44 -2.27 -12.98
C SER A 9 38.57 -3.57 -13.78
N GLU A 10 38.64 -4.71 -13.09
CA GLU A 10 38.42 -6.02 -13.70
C GLU A 10 37.70 -6.95 -12.70
N LEU A 11 36.47 -6.60 -12.32
CA LEU A 11 35.57 -7.54 -11.67
C LEU A 11 34.82 -8.34 -12.75
N ARG A 12 35.44 -9.48 -13.10
CA ARG A 12 35.04 -10.62 -13.95
C ARG A 12 33.61 -10.60 -14.57
N PRO A 13 33.46 -10.49 -15.92
CA PRO A 13 32.19 -10.67 -16.64
C PRO A 13 31.58 -12.09 -16.53
N ASN A 14 32.34 -13.06 -16.01
CA ASN A 14 31.90 -14.45 -15.85
C ASN A 14 30.89 -14.64 -14.71
N VAL A 15 30.80 -13.72 -13.75
CA VAL A 15 29.84 -13.81 -12.62
C VAL A 15 28.45 -13.36 -13.06
N CYS A 16 28.35 -12.23 -13.78
CA CYS A 16 27.07 -11.77 -14.35
C CYS A 16 26.46 -12.81 -15.30
N ARG A 17 27.27 -13.43 -16.17
CA ARG A 17 26.78 -14.44 -17.12
C ARG A 17 26.28 -15.72 -16.42
N ARG A 18 26.90 -16.10 -15.29
CA ARG A 18 26.42 -17.23 -14.46
C ARG A 18 25.15 -16.90 -13.67
N LEU A 19 25.01 -15.66 -13.20
CA LEU A 19 23.79 -15.20 -12.52
C LEU A 19 22.60 -15.09 -13.49
N LEU A 20 22.81 -14.57 -14.71
CA LEU A 20 21.76 -14.55 -15.74
C LEU A 20 21.31 -15.96 -16.15
N GLY A 21 22.24 -16.91 -16.33
CA GLY A 21 21.90 -18.30 -16.65
C GLY A 21 21.13 -19.01 -15.52
N LEU A 22 21.40 -18.67 -14.25
CA LEU A 22 20.62 -19.16 -13.11
C LEU A 22 19.21 -18.55 -13.09
N LEU A 23 19.06 -17.28 -13.47
CA LEU A 23 17.76 -16.59 -13.54
C LEU A 23 16.89 -17.09 -14.69
N GLU A 24 17.46 -17.35 -15.87
CA GLU A 24 16.75 -17.99 -16.98
C GLU A 24 16.34 -19.44 -16.65
N GLY A 25 17.21 -20.21 -15.98
CA GLY A 25 16.89 -21.55 -15.50
C GLY A 25 15.80 -21.58 -14.42
N LEU A 26 15.68 -20.52 -13.61
CA LEU A 26 14.58 -20.36 -12.66
C LEU A 26 13.26 -20.00 -13.36
N GLY A 27 13.31 -19.29 -14.48
CA GLY A 27 12.13 -18.92 -15.28
C GLY A 27 11.41 -20.12 -15.90
N SER A 28 12.13 -21.20 -16.25
CA SER A 28 11.54 -22.42 -16.82
C SER A 28 10.94 -23.37 -15.79
N ILE A 29 11.29 -23.23 -14.50
CA ILE A 29 10.78 -24.06 -13.40
C ILE A 29 9.46 -23.48 -12.82
N ILE A 30 9.11 -22.23 -13.14
CA ILE A 30 7.91 -21.58 -12.60
C ILE A 30 6.71 -21.91 -13.50
N PRO A 31 5.71 -22.69 -13.04
CA PRO A 31 4.51 -22.96 -13.81
C PRO A 31 3.78 -21.65 -14.17
N GLN A 32 3.36 -21.51 -15.44
CA GLN A 32 2.73 -20.29 -15.98
C GLN A 32 1.35 -19.97 -15.36
N ASN A 33 0.82 -20.85 -14.50
CA ASN A 33 -0.46 -20.62 -13.85
C ASN A 33 -0.33 -19.58 -12.72
N SER A 34 -0.96 -18.42 -12.93
CA SER A 34 -0.99 -17.26 -12.01
C SER A 34 -1.45 -17.56 -10.58
N SER A 35 -2.10 -18.71 -10.39
CA SER A 35 -2.68 -19.17 -9.13
C SER A 35 -1.81 -20.18 -8.38
N HIS A 36 -0.67 -20.60 -8.95
CA HIS A 36 0.18 -21.62 -8.33
C HIS A 36 0.76 -21.12 -6.99
N PRO A 37 0.71 -21.93 -5.91
CA PRO A 37 1.13 -21.51 -4.57
C PRO A 37 2.57 -20.98 -4.53
N THR A 38 3.48 -21.62 -5.28
CA THR A 38 4.88 -21.19 -5.40
C THR A 38 5.01 -19.79 -6.01
N GLN A 39 4.21 -19.46 -7.03
CA GLN A 39 4.28 -18.16 -7.67
C GLN A 39 3.72 -17.05 -6.76
N VAL A 40 2.65 -17.35 -6.01
CA VAL A 40 2.11 -16.45 -5.00
C VAL A 40 3.14 -16.21 -3.89
N ALA A 41 3.83 -17.25 -3.44
CA ALA A 41 4.87 -17.15 -2.42
C ALA A 41 6.07 -16.33 -2.91
N ILE A 42 6.58 -16.59 -4.11
CA ILE A 42 7.70 -15.82 -4.70
C ILE A 42 7.33 -14.33 -4.81
N ARG A 43 6.18 -14.00 -5.41
CA ARG A 43 5.73 -12.61 -5.56
C ARG A 43 5.59 -11.91 -4.22
N THR A 44 5.02 -12.60 -3.23
CA THR A 44 4.85 -12.05 -1.89
C THR A 44 6.20 -11.84 -1.21
N TYR A 45 7.10 -12.82 -1.30
CA TYR A 45 8.42 -12.77 -0.69
C TYR A 45 9.24 -11.62 -1.26
N THR A 46 9.29 -11.48 -2.58
CA THR A 46 9.99 -10.38 -3.24
C THR A 46 9.44 -9.03 -2.79
N LEU A 47 8.11 -8.83 -2.83
CA LEU A 47 7.50 -7.56 -2.40
C LEU A 47 7.78 -7.25 -0.92
N ALA A 48 7.63 -8.24 -0.05
CA ALA A 48 7.86 -8.06 1.38
C ALA A 48 9.35 -7.82 1.70
N LEU A 49 10.26 -8.46 0.97
CA LEU A 49 11.69 -8.24 1.06
C LEU A 49 12.08 -6.83 0.61
N CYS A 50 11.58 -6.35 -0.53
CA CYS A 50 11.82 -4.96 -0.96
C CYS A 50 11.32 -3.97 0.11
N LEU A 51 10.11 -4.19 0.65
CA LEU A 51 9.54 -3.31 1.67
C LEU A 51 10.35 -3.26 2.98
N SER A 52 10.96 -4.38 3.42
CA SER A 52 11.77 -4.38 4.65
C SER A 52 13.23 -4.02 4.42
N LEU A 53 13.79 -4.37 3.26
CA LEU A 53 15.20 -4.16 2.93
C LEU A 53 15.48 -2.70 2.54
N THR A 54 14.58 -2.02 1.82
CA THR A 54 14.81 -0.64 1.37
C THR A 54 15.05 0.33 2.54
N PRO A 55 14.23 0.37 3.61
CA PRO A 55 14.52 1.23 4.77
C PRO A 55 15.77 0.80 5.54
N ALA A 56 16.06 -0.51 5.57
CA ALA A 56 17.21 -1.06 6.27
C ALA A 56 18.55 -0.73 5.56
N LEU A 57 18.53 -0.61 4.23
CA LEU A 57 19.69 -0.21 3.41
C LEU A 57 19.84 1.30 3.24
N ALA A 58 18.78 2.08 3.47
CA ALA A 58 18.80 3.54 3.31
C ALA A 58 19.94 4.27 4.07
N PRO A 59 20.34 3.87 5.30
CA PRO A 59 21.48 4.49 6.00
C PRO A 59 22.82 4.24 5.29
N PHE A 60 22.98 3.06 4.67
CA PHE A 60 24.20 2.67 3.97
C PHE A 60 24.33 3.37 2.60
N LEU A 61 23.21 3.74 1.98
CA LEU A 61 23.18 4.48 0.71
C LEU A 61 23.50 5.98 0.87
N LYS A 62 23.22 6.57 2.03
CA LYS A 62 23.39 8.03 2.26
C LYS A 62 24.74 8.44 2.83
N ARG A 63 25.62 7.52 3.25
CA ARG A 63 26.92 7.84 3.89
C ARG A 63 28.09 7.13 3.22
N SER A 64 28.89 7.90 2.49
CA SER A 64 30.12 7.48 1.80
C SER A 64 31.35 7.31 2.72
N LYS A 65 31.18 6.85 3.97
CA LYS A 65 32.31 6.49 4.85
C LYS A 65 32.22 5.02 5.20
N LYS A 66 33.38 4.33 5.14
CA LYS A 66 33.59 2.88 5.41
C LYS A 66 32.59 2.35 6.43
N HIS A 67 31.45 1.83 5.96
CA HIS A 67 30.52 1.13 6.81
C HIS A 67 31.09 -0.26 7.09
N ASP A 68 30.92 -0.69 8.34
CA ASP A 68 31.30 -2.02 8.79
C ASP A 68 30.49 -3.06 8.00
N LEU A 69 31.14 -3.80 7.10
CA LEU A 69 30.53 -4.89 6.33
C LEU A 69 29.80 -5.88 7.25
N ASN A 70 30.25 -6.01 8.50
CA ASN A 70 29.60 -6.85 9.50
C ASN A 70 28.21 -6.34 9.89
N GLU A 71 27.98 -5.02 9.87
CA GLU A 71 26.67 -4.44 10.14
C GLU A 71 25.70 -4.69 8.97
N LEU A 72 26.18 -4.57 7.73
CA LEU A 72 25.40 -4.89 6.53
C LEU A 72 25.04 -6.39 6.49
N ILE A 73 26.00 -7.28 6.75
CA ILE A 73 25.77 -8.73 6.81
C ILE A 73 24.78 -9.07 7.94
N ARG A 74 24.85 -8.38 9.09
CA ARG A 74 23.89 -8.56 10.18
C ARG A 74 22.48 -8.13 9.78
N VAL A 75 22.34 -7.03 9.06
CA VAL A 75 21.05 -6.56 8.55
C VAL A 75 20.49 -7.53 7.49
N LEU A 76 21.32 -7.98 6.54
CA LEU A 76 20.90 -8.94 5.53
C LEU A 76 20.50 -10.28 6.15
N SER A 77 21.33 -10.86 7.02
CA SER A 77 21.01 -12.13 7.68
C SER A 77 19.73 -12.05 8.53
N ARG A 78 19.42 -10.87 9.08
CA ARG A 78 18.14 -10.61 9.76
C ARG A 78 16.95 -10.63 8.81
N GLU A 79 17.04 -9.96 7.65
CA GLU A 79 15.93 -9.86 6.70
C GLU A 79 15.68 -11.17 5.94
N PHE A 80 16.73 -11.95 5.65
CA PHE A 80 16.65 -13.25 4.96
C PHE A 80 16.37 -14.44 5.90
N GLY A 81 16.38 -14.25 7.22
CA GLY A 81 16.13 -15.32 8.17
C GLY A 81 14.69 -15.86 8.12
N ALA A 82 14.47 -17.08 8.65
CA ALA A 82 13.15 -17.72 8.70
C ALA A 82 12.12 -16.99 9.61
N THR A 83 12.55 -15.97 10.36
CA THR A 83 11.64 -15.04 11.06
C THR A 83 11.79 -13.61 10.58
N GLY A 84 12.45 -13.43 9.43
CA GLY A 84 12.52 -12.16 8.74
C GLY A 84 11.11 -11.72 8.33
N PHE A 85 10.95 -10.42 8.12
CA PHE A 85 9.67 -9.85 7.72
C PHE A 85 9.17 -10.48 6.41
N ALA A 86 10.05 -10.58 5.41
CA ALA A 86 9.73 -11.15 4.11
C ALA A 86 9.20 -12.59 4.19
N PHE A 87 9.90 -13.45 4.91
CA PHE A 87 9.51 -14.84 5.11
C PHE A 87 8.17 -14.94 5.84
N SER A 88 8.00 -14.17 6.90
CA SER A 88 6.79 -14.25 7.72
C SER A 88 5.54 -13.73 6.99
N ILE A 89 5.67 -12.67 6.19
CA ILE A 89 4.59 -12.19 5.30
C ILE A 89 4.29 -13.21 4.19
N THR A 90 5.32 -13.89 3.68
CA THR A 90 5.15 -14.97 2.70
C THR A 90 4.39 -16.16 3.28
N VAL A 91 4.71 -16.56 4.51
CA VAL A 91 3.96 -17.60 5.22
C VAL A 91 2.53 -17.15 5.48
N ALA A 92 2.29 -15.87 5.80
CA ALA A 92 0.96 -15.33 6.05
C ALA A 92 0.06 -15.25 4.81
N ILE A 93 0.62 -15.02 3.63
CA ILE A 93 -0.15 -14.77 2.39
C ILE A 93 -0.06 -15.96 1.44
N GLY A 94 1.16 -16.48 1.20
CA GLY A 94 1.41 -17.63 0.34
C GLY A 94 1.01 -18.96 0.99
N GLY A 95 1.15 -19.08 2.33
CA GLY A 95 0.81 -20.31 3.05
C GLY A 95 -0.65 -20.75 2.86
N GLY A 96 -1.59 -19.83 2.73
CA GLY A 96 -3.01 -20.14 2.50
C GLY A 96 -3.22 -20.84 1.15
N SER A 97 -2.45 -20.50 0.12
CA SER A 97 -2.46 -21.20 -1.16
C SER A 97 -1.90 -22.62 -1.06
N PHE A 98 -0.80 -22.82 -0.31
CA PHE A 98 -0.25 -24.16 -0.06
C PHE A 98 -1.21 -25.06 0.72
N ILE A 99 -1.87 -24.53 1.76
CA ILE A 99 -2.85 -25.31 2.53
C ILE A 99 -4.08 -25.62 1.68
N ARG A 100 -4.52 -24.70 0.79
CA ARG A 100 -5.60 -24.99 -0.18
C ARG A 100 -5.23 -26.07 -1.18
N GLU A 101 -3.99 -26.07 -1.66
CA GLU A 101 -3.49 -27.13 -2.54
C GLU A 101 -3.43 -28.47 -1.80
N PHE A 102 -3.03 -28.46 -0.53
CA PHE A 102 -3.10 -29.63 0.35
C PHE A 102 -4.55 -30.14 0.52
N TRP A 103 -5.53 -29.25 0.74
CA TRP A 103 -6.95 -29.63 0.75
C TRP A 103 -7.40 -30.26 -0.57
N ARG A 104 -6.94 -29.73 -1.71
CA ARG A 104 -7.26 -30.25 -3.05
C ARG A 104 -6.70 -31.65 -3.26
N LEU A 105 -5.47 -31.90 -2.82
CA LEU A 105 -4.86 -33.24 -2.86
C LEU A 105 -5.59 -34.22 -1.94
N LEU A 106 -6.05 -33.76 -0.77
CA LEU A 106 -6.81 -34.58 0.17
C LEU A 106 -8.19 -34.97 -0.39
N ASP A 107 -8.85 -34.05 -1.10
CA ASP A 107 -10.16 -34.23 -1.71
C ASP A 107 -10.12 -35.07 -3.00
N GLY A 108 -9.08 -34.87 -3.83
CA GLY A 108 -8.99 -35.44 -5.19
C GLY A 108 -8.41 -36.85 -5.28
N SER A 109 -8.19 -37.52 -4.15
CA SER A 109 -7.43 -38.76 -4.12
C SER A 109 -8.28 -39.96 -3.70
N GLU A 110 -8.69 -40.75 -4.69
CA GLU A 110 -8.72 -42.21 -4.54
C GLU A 110 -7.28 -42.65 -4.33
N TRP A 111 -6.84 -42.77 -3.07
CA TRP A 111 -5.58 -43.44 -2.79
C TRP A 111 -5.89 -44.93 -2.89
N ASP A 112 -5.50 -45.56 -3.99
CA ASP A 112 -5.33 -47.02 -3.98
C ASP A 112 -4.28 -47.34 -2.91
N LEU A 113 -4.74 -47.96 -1.83
CA LEU A 113 -3.96 -48.25 -0.62
C LEU A 113 -2.94 -49.39 -0.81
N SER A 114 -2.54 -49.70 -2.04
CA SER A 114 -1.41 -50.58 -2.29
C SER A 114 -0.17 -49.72 -2.53
N GLU A 115 0.80 -49.84 -1.63
CA GLU A 115 2.22 -49.63 -1.94
C GLU A 115 2.78 -48.20 -1.84
N THR A 116 2.80 -47.61 -0.63
CA THR A 116 3.88 -46.66 -0.27
C THR A 116 4.09 -46.53 1.24
N GLN A 117 5.15 -47.17 1.76
CA GLN A 117 5.64 -47.09 3.14
C GLN A 117 6.34 -45.75 3.45
N ASN A 118 5.65 -44.62 3.29
CA ASN A 118 6.20 -43.33 3.70
C ASN A 118 5.58 -42.88 5.04
N PRO A 119 6.35 -42.47 6.05
CA PRO A 119 5.79 -42.03 7.35
C PRO A 119 4.86 -40.81 7.25
N LEU A 120 4.99 -40.01 6.19
CA LEU A 120 4.10 -38.89 5.86
C LEU A 120 2.70 -39.34 5.39
N SER A 121 2.56 -40.51 4.76
CA SER A 121 1.25 -41.00 4.29
C SER A 121 0.37 -41.46 5.45
N ASN A 122 0.95 -42.04 6.51
CA ASN A 122 0.22 -42.44 7.71
C ASN A 122 -0.41 -41.24 8.44
N SER A 123 0.32 -40.13 8.52
CA SER A 123 -0.20 -38.88 9.12
C SER A 123 -1.32 -38.28 8.27
N ALA A 124 -1.15 -38.26 6.94
CA ALA A 124 -2.16 -37.75 6.02
C ALA A 124 -3.43 -38.61 6.02
N ALA A 125 -3.30 -39.94 6.11
CA ALA A 125 -4.42 -40.87 6.20
C ALA A 125 -5.22 -40.71 7.50
N TRP A 126 -4.54 -40.56 8.64
CA TRP A 126 -5.18 -40.27 9.94
C TRP A 126 -5.94 -38.93 9.92
N ILE A 127 -5.32 -37.89 9.33
CA ILE A 127 -5.96 -36.58 9.12
C ILE A 127 -7.19 -36.72 8.22
N LYS A 128 -7.08 -37.46 7.11
CA LYS A 128 -8.19 -37.69 6.17
C LYS A 128 -9.36 -38.40 6.83
N GLU A 129 -9.12 -39.45 7.62
CA GLU A 129 -10.19 -40.14 8.36
C GLU A 129 -10.92 -39.20 9.32
N ARG A 130 -10.18 -38.39 10.10
CA ARG A 130 -10.80 -37.42 11.02
C ARG A 130 -11.56 -36.31 10.29
N LEU A 131 -11.05 -35.86 9.13
CA LEU A 131 -11.67 -34.79 8.35
C LEU A 131 -12.84 -35.28 7.49
N LYS A 132 -12.94 -36.56 7.17
CA LYS A 132 -14.08 -37.16 6.45
C LYS A 132 -15.40 -36.97 7.21
N TYR A 133 -15.36 -36.95 8.53
CA TYR A 133 -16.52 -36.67 9.39
C TYR A 133 -16.91 -35.19 9.41
N MET A 134 -16.00 -34.28 9.05
CA MET A 134 -16.31 -32.86 8.94
C MET A 134 -16.65 -32.51 7.50
N ARG A 135 -17.94 -32.36 7.17
CA ARG A 135 -18.41 -31.78 5.90
C ARG A 135 -18.06 -30.30 5.82
N VAL A 136 -16.78 -30.00 5.58
CA VAL A 136 -16.27 -28.63 5.47
C VAL A 136 -16.49 -28.12 4.04
N SER A 137 -17.27 -27.05 3.87
CA SER A 137 -17.49 -26.38 2.59
C SER A 137 -16.19 -25.80 2.02
N SER A 138 -16.04 -25.70 0.69
CA SER A 138 -14.87 -25.08 0.03
C SER A 138 -14.58 -23.65 0.51
N ALA A 139 -15.63 -22.91 0.91
CA ALA A 139 -15.48 -21.58 1.51
C ALA A 139 -14.86 -21.66 2.92
N GLN A 140 -15.27 -22.65 3.73
CA GLN A 140 -14.70 -22.88 5.05
C GLN A 140 -13.24 -23.38 4.96
N LYS A 141 -12.92 -24.25 3.99
CA LYS A 141 -11.53 -24.67 3.73
C LYS A 141 -10.64 -23.47 3.41
N THR A 142 -11.10 -22.58 2.54
CA THR A 142 -10.40 -21.32 2.21
C THR A 142 -10.21 -20.42 3.43
N PHE A 143 -11.26 -20.25 4.23
CA PHE A 143 -11.23 -19.46 5.46
C PHE A 143 -10.23 -20.01 6.48
N ILE A 144 -10.28 -21.32 6.75
CA ILE A 144 -9.37 -22.01 7.68
C ILE A 144 -7.92 -21.91 7.18
N SER A 145 -7.68 -22.16 5.88
CA SER A 145 -6.33 -22.03 5.29
C SER A 145 -5.75 -20.64 5.50
N ASN A 146 -6.54 -19.58 5.26
CA ASN A 146 -6.09 -18.21 5.43
C ASN A 146 -5.84 -17.85 6.89
N ILE A 147 -6.69 -18.33 7.81
CA ILE A 147 -6.48 -18.12 9.25
C ILE A 147 -5.20 -18.82 9.73
N LEU A 148 -5.03 -20.11 9.43
CA LEU A 148 -3.87 -20.88 9.87
C LEU A 148 -2.56 -20.29 9.32
N SER A 149 -2.55 -19.98 8.03
CA SER A 149 -1.41 -19.34 7.34
C SER A 149 -1.09 -17.98 7.96
N THR A 150 -2.09 -17.12 8.17
CA THR A 150 -1.88 -15.80 8.78
C THR A 150 -1.39 -15.94 10.21
N SER A 151 -1.98 -16.80 11.03
CA SER A 151 -1.56 -17.05 12.41
C SER A 151 -0.11 -17.54 12.48
N ALA A 152 0.29 -18.46 11.60
CA ALA A 152 1.67 -18.95 11.52
C ALA A 152 2.65 -17.82 11.12
N GLY A 153 2.31 -17.03 10.10
CA GLY A 153 3.13 -15.89 9.69
C GLY A 153 3.24 -14.82 10.79
N LEU A 154 2.17 -14.57 11.54
CA LEU A 154 2.19 -13.67 12.69
C LEU A 154 3.05 -14.20 13.84
N TRP A 155 2.97 -15.50 14.12
CA TRP A 155 3.82 -16.14 15.12
C TRP A 155 5.31 -16.00 14.75
N LEU A 156 5.67 -16.19 13.47
CA LEU A 156 7.03 -15.97 12.98
C LEU A 156 7.47 -14.51 13.10
N LEU A 157 6.60 -13.54 12.77
CA LEU A 157 6.88 -12.11 12.98
C LEU A 157 7.11 -11.77 14.46
N GLN A 158 6.31 -12.36 15.36
CA GLN A 158 6.43 -12.14 16.79
C GLN A 158 7.70 -12.78 17.37
N ALA A 159 8.02 -14.01 16.97
CA ALA A 159 9.25 -14.70 17.35
C ALA A 159 10.49 -13.95 16.85
N GLY A 160 10.42 -13.39 15.63
CA GLY A 160 11.44 -12.48 15.10
C GLY A 160 11.61 -11.25 15.98
N ARG A 161 10.52 -10.52 16.30
CA ARG A 161 10.57 -9.30 17.12
C ARG A 161 11.00 -9.54 18.58
N ALA A 162 10.63 -10.67 19.18
CA ALA A 162 10.97 -11.03 20.55
C ALA A 162 12.48 -11.23 20.74
N ARG A 163 13.17 -11.81 19.74
CA ARG A 163 14.63 -12.01 19.77
C ARG A 163 15.44 -10.72 19.75
N PHE A 164 14.84 -9.59 19.39
CA PHE A 164 15.56 -8.32 19.21
C PHE A 164 15.07 -7.18 20.13
N ARG A 165 14.07 -7.40 20.99
CA ARG A 165 13.64 -6.40 21.99
C ARG A 165 14.45 -6.53 23.28
N SER A 166 15.60 -5.85 23.32
CA SER A 166 16.21 -5.42 24.59
C SER A 166 15.86 -3.96 24.97
N THR A 167 15.29 -3.12 24.10
CA THR A 167 14.95 -1.74 24.52
C THR A 167 13.61 -1.19 23.99
N LYS A 168 12.84 -0.67 24.95
CA LYS A 168 11.74 0.33 24.93
C LYS A 168 10.56 0.21 23.94
N GLY A 169 9.39 -0.10 24.53
CA GLY A 169 8.14 0.67 24.37
C GLY A 169 7.63 1.03 22.97
N GLY A 170 6.90 0.11 22.34
CA GLY A 170 6.00 0.40 21.22
C GLY A 170 4.81 -0.57 21.28
N SER A 171 3.60 -0.05 21.14
CA SER A 171 2.31 -0.76 21.28
C SER A 171 2.18 -1.92 20.27
N LYS A 172 1.85 -3.11 20.78
CA LYS A 172 2.08 -4.40 20.12
C LYS A 172 0.88 -5.01 19.38
N THR A 173 -0.32 -4.45 19.47
CA THR A 173 -1.55 -5.20 19.13
C THR A 173 -2.44 -4.56 18.06
N LEU A 174 -2.32 -3.26 17.78
CA LEU A 174 -3.25 -2.53 16.90
C LEU A 174 -3.00 -2.80 15.40
N ASP A 175 -1.73 -2.93 14.98
CA ASP A 175 -1.40 -3.28 13.58
C ASP A 175 -1.71 -4.77 13.27
N LEU A 176 -1.68 -5.63 14.28
CA LEU A 176 -1.93 -7.08 14.14
C LEU A 176 -3.41 -7.40 13.98
N THR A 177 -4.27 -6.79 14.79
CA THR A 177 -5.72 -6.93 14.65
C THR A 177 -6.18 -6.35 13.32
N LEU A 178 -5.59 -5.23 12.87
CA LEU A 178 -5.92 -4.63 11.58
C LEU A 178 -5.58 -5.56 10.42
N LEU A 179 -4.40 -6.20 10.42
CA LEU A 179 -4.00 -7.10 9.34
C LEU A 179 -4.89 -8.36 9.28
N VAL A 180 -5.19 -8.96 10.43
CA VAL A 180 -6.10 -10.12 10.53
C VAL A 180 -7.51 -9.72 10.12
N PHE A 181 -8.00 -8.57 10.58
CA PHE A 181 -9.32 -8.05 10.25
C PHE A 181 -9.47 -7.76 8.75
N VAL A 182 -8.49 -7.09 8.13
CA VAL A 182 -8.51 -6.81 6.69
C VAL A 182 -8.52 -8.11 5.88
N ARG A 183 -7.80 -9.14 6.30
CA ARG A 183 -7.80 -10.45 5.62
C ARG A 183 -9.07 -11.25 5.84
N ALA A 184 -9.62 -11.22 7.05
CA ALA A 184 -10.92 -11.82 7.35
C ALA A 184 -12.04 -11.13 6.54
N LEU A 185 -11.98 -9.80 6.43
CA LEU A 185 -12.92 -9.01 5.64
C LEU A 185 -12.76 -9.30 4.14
N ASP A 186 -11.53 -9.37 3.62
CA ASP A 186 -11.27 -9.74 2.22
C ASP A 186 -11.81 -11.15 1.90
N ALA A 187 -11.59 -12.13 2.79
CA ALA A 187 -12.16 -13.48 2.63
C ALA A 187 -13.69 -13.50 2.71
N ALA A 188 -14.29 -12.68 3.59
CA ALA A 188 -15.74 -12.55 3.72
C ALA A 188 -16.36 -11.87 2.48
N VAL A 189 -15.73 -10.83 1.95
CA VAL A 189 -16.15 -10.15 0.72
C VAL A 189 -16.03 -11.09 -0.47
N GLN A 190 -14.91 -11.82 -0.62
CA GLN A 190 -14.74 -12.82 -1.67
C GLN A 190 -15.81 -13.93 -1.56
N SER A 191 -16.14 -14.36 -0.35
CA SER A 191 -17.20 -15.35 -0.10
C SER A 191 -18.60 -14.80 -0.41
N PHE A 192 -18.87 -13.54 -0.06
CA PHE A 192 -20.15 -12.88 -0.34
C PHE A 192 -20.36 -12.65 -1.83
N VAL A 193 -19.32 -12.19 -2.54
CA VAL A 193 -19.32 -12.04 -4.00
C VAL A 193 -19.54 -13.40 -4.67
N ALA A 194 -18.84 -14.46 -4.23
CA ALA A 194 -19.05 -15.81 -4.76
C ALA A 194 -20.47 -16.35 -4.51
N ARG A 195 -21.08 -16.05 -3.35
CA ARG A 195 -22.45 -16.46 -3.00
C ARG A 195 -23.53 -15.67 -3.76
N ARG A 196 -23.38 -14.35 -3.88
CA ARG A 196 -24.38 -13.47 -4.49
C ARG A 196 -24.35 -13.52 -6.03
N SER A 197 -23.21 -13.86 -6.62
CA SER A 197 -23.06 -14.00 -8.08
C SER A 197 -23.51 -15.35 -8.63
N GLY A 198 -24.42 -16.04 -7.94
CA GLY A 198 -25.13 -17.20 -8.49
C GLY A 198 -24.24 -18.42 -8.70
N SER A 199 -23.79 -19.04 -7.61
CA SER A 199 -23.72 -20.51 -7.61
C SER A 199 -25.17 -21.00 -7.56
N ARG A 200 -25.91 -20.81 -8.66
CA ARG A 200 -27.08 -21.61 -8.95
C ARG A 200 -26.51 -23.00 -9.11
N ARG A 201 -26.78 -23.84 -8.11
CA ARG A 201 -26.61 -25.28 -8.12
C ARG A 201 -26.70 -25.79 -9.56
N GLU A 202 -25.58 -26.30 -10.05
CA GLU A 202 -25.55 -27.34 -11.06
C GLU A 202 -26.08 -28.60 -10.33
N SER A 203 -27.39 -28.62 -10.21
CA SER A 203 -28.18 -29.70 -9.64
C SER A 203 -29.52 -29.65 -10.37
N ASP A 204 -29.47 -29.77 -11.70
CA ASP A 204 -30.46 -30.56 -12.41
C ASP A 204 -30.11 -30.74 -13.88
N ALA A 205 -30.38 -31.97 -14.34
CA ALA A 205 -30.51 -32.44 -15.72
C ALA A 205 -29.31 -32.31 -16.67
N GLY A 206 -28.74 -33.46 -17.00
CA GLY A 206 -27.89 -33.59 -18.18
C GLY A 206 -28.65 -33.27 -19.46
N ASP A 207 -27.98 -32.64 -20.40
CA ASP A 207 -28.00 -33.07 -21.79
C ASP A 207 -26.80 -32.46 -22.53
N THR A 208 -26.41 -33.20 -23.53
CA THR A 208 -25.33 -32.99 -24.47
C THR A 208 -25.40 -31.66 -25.25
N SER A 209 -24.22 -31.23 -25.72
CA SER A 209 -23.96 -30.29 -26.83
C SER A 209 -23.83 -28.76 -26.55
N PHE A 210 -22.63 -28.26 -26.89
CA PHE A 210 -22.38 -27.04 -27.65
C PHE A 210 -22.90 -25.67 -27.14
N THR A 211 -22.48 -25.19 -25.95
CA THR A 211 -22.33 -23.74 -25.72
C THR A 211 -21.20 -23.43 -24.73
N ARG A 212 -20.01 -23.07 -25.25
CA ARG A 212 -18.82 -22.68 -24.45
C ARG A 212 -18.83 -21.20 -24.01
N ALA A 213 -19.82 -20.42 -24.47
CA ALA A 213 -19.92 -18.96 -24.26
C ALA A 213 -20.36 -18.46 -22.84
N PRO A 214 -21.21 -19.15 -22.05
CA PRO A 214 -21.79 -18.54 -20.84
C PRO A 214 -20.83 -18.44 -19.64
N ARG A 215 -19.70 -19.16 -19.66
CA ARG A 215 -18.72 -19.17 -18.55
C ARG A 215 -17.83 -17.92 -18.54
N ASP A 216 -17.52 -17.38 -19.71
CA ASP A 216 -16.65 -16.21 -19.86
C ASP A 216 -17.39 -14.91 -19.48
N GLU A 217 -18.69 -14.83 -19.76
CA GLU A 217 -19.51 -13.67 -19.38
C GLU A 217 -19.71 -13.57 -17.85
N ALA A 218 -19.89 -14.72 -17.18
CA ALA A 218 -19.96 -14.75 -15.72
C ALA A 218 -18.62 -14.41 -15.07
N TYR A 219 -17.51 -14.87 -15.64
CA TYR A 219 -16.15 -14.56 -15.16
C TYR A 219 -15.82 -13.07 -15.31
N THR A 220 -16.11 -12.46 -16.46
CA THR A 220 -15.88 -11.03 -16.72
C THR A 220 -16.73 -10.14 -15.81
N LYS A 221 -18.02 -10.47 -15.61
CA LYS A 221 -18.88 -9.75 -14.65
C LYS A 221 -18.36 -9.84 -13.22
N ARG A 222 -17.82 -10.99 -12.79
CA ARG A 222 -17.20 -11.17 -11.46
C ARG A 222 -15.95 -10.31 -11.32
N GLN A 223 -15.09 -10.30 -12.34
CA GLN A 223 -13.87 -9.51 -12.31
C GLN A 223 -14.18 -8.01 -12.28
N LEU A 224 -15.18 -7.56 -13.04
CA LEU A 224 -15.64 -6.16 -13.03
C LEU A 224 -16.27 -5.77 -11.67
N LEU A 225 -17.09 -6.63 -11.08
CA LEU A 225 -17.67 -6.35 -9.76
C LEU A 225 -16.58 -6.26 -8.70
N ARG A 226 -15.61 -7.17 -8.73
CA ARG A 226 -14.47 -7.17 -7.81
C ARG A 226 -13.63 -5.89 -7.95
N THR A 227 -13.26 -5.50 -9.17
CA THR A 227 -12.48 -4.27 -9.38
C THR A 227 -13.24 -3.02 -8.95
N ARG A 228 -14.57 -2.98 -9.15
CA ARG A 228 -15.42 -1.88 -8.66
C ARG A 228 -15.47 -1.82 -7.14
N ILE A 229 -15.59 -2.95 -6.46
CA ILE A 229 -15.57 -3.01 -4.99
C ILE A 229 -14.19 -2.59 -4.48
N ASP A 230 -13.11 -3.11 -5.05
CA ASP A 230 -11.74 -2.77 -4.67
C ASP A 230 -11.49 -1.26 -4.84
N ALA A 231 -11.93 -0.68 -5.97
CA ALA A 231 -11.84 0.76 -6.23
C ALA A 231 -12.67 1.58 -5.22
N PHE A 232 -13.89 1.14 -4.89
CA PHE A 232 -14.73 1.82 -3.92
C PHE A 232 -14.15 1.78 -2.51
N VAL A 233 -13.65 0.62 -2.07
CA VAL A 233 -13.02 0.46 -0.75
C VAL A 233 -11.76 1.32 -0.68
N PHE A 234 -10.93 1.32 -1.72
CA PHE A 234 -9.76 2.18 -1.83
C PHE A 234 -10.15 3.66 -1.73
N TRP A 235 -11.18 4.09 -2.46
CA TRP A 235 -11.69 5.47 -2.42
C TRP A 235 -12.19 5.83 -1.01
N ALA A 236 -12.99 4.98 -0.38
CA ALA A 236 -13.54 5.24 0.96
C ALA A 236 -12.44 5.34 2.02
N CYS A 237 -11.45 4.44 1.98
CA CYS A 237 -10.27 4.48 2.85
C CYS A 237 -9.46 5.76 2.64
N SER A 238 -9.19 6.12 1.38
CA SER A 238 -8.44 7.33 1.03
C SER A 238 -9.17 8.59 1.47
N ALA A 239 -10.48 8.68 1.23
CA ALA A 239 -11.32 9.78 1.69
C ALA A 239 -11.30 9.91 3.22
N ARG A 240 -11.36 8.79 3.95
CA ARG A 240 -11.29 8.77 5.41
C ARG A 240 -9.94 9.26 5.93
N ILE A 241 -8.85 8.86 5.28
CA ILE A 241 -7.49 9.31 5.60
C ILE A 241 -7.36 10.81 5.36
N MET A 242 -7.80 11.31 4.20
CA MET A 242 -7.73 12.74 3.87
C MET A 242 -8.58 13.58 4.81
N TRP A 243 -9.79 13.10 5.16
CA TRP A 243 -10.61 13.76 6.17
C TRP A 243 -9.90 13.85 7.53
N CYS A 244 -9.27 12.76 7.97
CA CYS A 244 -8.46 12.74 9.19
C CYS A 244 -7.32 13.76 9.10
N PHE A 245 -6.59 13.78 7.99
CA PHE A 245 -5.48 14.70 7.78
C PHE A 245 -5.91 16.18 7.91
N PHE A 246 -7.02 16.55 7.27
CA PHE A 246 -7.55 17.92 7.35
C PHE A 246 -8.11 18.25 8.74
N TYR A 247 -8.94 17.40 9.34
CA TYR A 247 -9.77 17.80 10.48
C TYR A 247 -9.44 17.12 11.81
N ALA A 248 -8.75 15.99 11.79
CA ALA A 248 -8.44 15.22 12.98
C ALA A 248 -7.07 14.50 12.87
N PRO A 249 -5.96 15.24 12.65
CA PRO A 249 -4.64 14.65 12.41
C PRO A 249 -4.15 13.77 13.57
N GLN A 250 -4.62 14.02 14.79
CA GLN A 250 -4.36 13.21 15.98
C GLN A 250 -4.86 11.76 15.88
N ARG A 251 -5.77 11.48 14.94
CA ARG A 251 -6.28 10.12 14.67
C ARG A 251 -5.39 9.35 13.68
N LEU A 252 -4.37 9.99 13.11
CA LEU A 252 -3.37 9.36 12.25
C LEU A 252 -2.04 9.21 13.01
N PRO A 253 -1.20 8.23 12.65
CA PRO A 253 0.16 8.19 13.13
C PRO A 253 0.90 9.50 12.82
N LYS A 254 1.63 10.07 13.79
CA LYS A 254 2.32 11.37 13.63
C LYS A 254 3.28 11.39 12.44
N SER A 255 3.99 10.28 12.19
CA SER A 255 4.87 10.11 11.03
C SER A 255 4.12 10.23 9.71
N TYR A 256 2.90 9.71 9.65
CA TYR A 256 2.07 9.73 8.46
C TYR A 256 1.56 11.14 8.16
N VAL A 257 1.11 11.88 9.18
CA VAL A 257 0.75 13.31 9.03
C VAL A 257 1.94 14.13 8.53
N LYS A 258 3.14 13.91 9.09
CA LYS A 258 4.36 14.60 8.65
C LYS A 258 4.67 14.30 7.19
N TRP A 259 4.51 13.05 6.76
CA TRP A 259 4.75 12.64 5.37
C TRP A 259 3.74 13.28 4.41
N ILE A 260 2.44 13.25 4.73
CA ILE A 260 1.41 13.89 3.90
C ILE A 260 1.65 15.40 3.83
N ASN A 261 2.01 16.06 4.95
CA ASN A 261 2.34 17.49 4.96
C ASN A 261 3.53 17.81 4.05
N ALA A 262 4.58 16.99 4.10
CA ALA A 262 5.75 17.17 3.24
C ALA A 262 5.36 17.04 1.76
N LEU A 263 4.63 15.97 1.41
CA LEU A 263 4.23 15.68 0.04
C LEU A 263 3.23 16.70 -0.51
N ALA A 264 2.31 17.18 0.32
CA ALA A 264 1.34 18.21 -0.06
C ALA A 264 1.97 19.61 -0.13
N ASN A 265 3.14 19.80 0.49
CA ASN A 265 3.79 21.11 0.68
C ASN A 265 2.80 22.19 1.14
N ALA A 266 1.94 21.83 2.09
CA ALA A 266 0.87 22.68 2.60
C ALA A 266 1.32 23.39 3.89
N ASP A 267 1.06 24.70 3.99
CA ASP A 267 1.34 25.46 5.21
C ASP A 267 0.35 25.04 6.32
N THR A 268 0.86 24.85 7.53
CA THR A 268 0.04 24.40 8.67
C THR A 268 -1.02 25.42 9.04
N ARG A 269 -0.77 26.72 8.87
CA ARG A 269 -1.75 27.80 9.16
C ARG A 269 -2.97 27.72 8.27
N LEU A 270 -2.80 27.26 7.02
CA LEU A 270 -3.93 27.01 6.12
C LEU A 270 -4.78 25.84 6.62
N LEU A 271 -4.14 24.75 7.07
CA LEU A 271 -4.85 23.61 7.66
C LEU A 271 -5.56 23.99 8.96
N ASP A 272 -4.92 24.81 9.80
CA ASP A 272 -5.51 25.31 11.04
C ASP A 272 -6.67 26.26 10.77
N ALA A 273 -6.59 27.09 9.74
CA ALA A 273 -7.72 27.91 9.30
C ALA A 273 -8.90 27.06 8.83
N LEU A 274 -8.67 25.99 8.06
CA LEU A 274 -9.73 25.06 7.66
C LEU A 274 -10.39 24.35 8.85
N ARG A 275 -9.60 24.02 9.89
CA ARG A 275 -10.12 23.46 11.14
C ARG A 275 -10.95 24.49 11.90
N ALA A 276 -10.46 25.72 12.03
CA ALA A 276 -11.17 26.82 12.67
C ALA A 276 -12.48 27.17 11.96
N ILE A 277 -12.50 27.12 10.62
CA ILE A 277 -13.73 27.27 9.82
C ILE A 277 -14.73 26.16 10.17
N ARG A 278 -14.27 24.92 10.28
CA ARG A 278 -15.13 23.78 10.61
C ARG A 278 -15.68 23.85 12.05
N THR A 279 -14.86 24.28 13.02
CA THR A 279 -15.28 24.44 14.42
C THR A 279 -16.10 25.70 14.65
N LYS A 280 -16.21 26.58 13.64
CA LYS A 280 -16.86 27.89 13.68
C LYS A 280 -16.13 28.93 14.55
N ASP A 281 -14.86 28.70 14.86
CA ASP A 281 -13.99 29.67 15.54
C ASP A 281 -13.50 30.75 14.58
N TRP A 282 -13.47 30.44 13.29
CA TRP A 282 -13.21 31.38 12.21
C TRP A 282 -14.43 31.41 11.30
N LEU A 283 -15.03 32.58 11.10
CA LEU A 283 -16.22 32.74 10.27
C LEU A 283 -15.96 33.81 9.20
N TYR A 284 -16.52 33.62 8.01
CA TYR A 284 -16.52 34.67 7.01
C TYR A 284 -17.43 35.81 7.47
N ARG A 285 -17.00 37.06 7.27
CA ARG A 285 -17.70 38.31 7.62
C ARG A 285 -17.99 38.52 9.11
N LYS A 286 -17.67 37.55 9.96
CA LYS A 286 -18.02 37.53 11.39
C LYS A 286 -16.85 36.95 12.17
N GLY A 287 -16.70 37.38 13.41
CA GLY A 287 -15.71 36.81 14.32
C GLY A 287 -14.42 37.62 14.40
N PRO A 288 -13.57 37.27 15.38
CA PRO A 288 -12.37 38.03 15.67
C PRO A 288 -11.35 37.89 14.53
N PRO A 289 -10.57 38.94 14.24
CA PRO A 289 -9.48 38.86 13.28
C PRO A 289 -8.49 37.76 13.73
N SER A 290 -8.26 36.79 12.86
CA SER A 290 -7.32 35.69 13.12
C SER A 290 -6.00 35.96 12.42
N PRO A 291 -4.85 35.82 13.13
CA PRO A 291 -3.54 36.00 12.51
C PRO A 291 -3.19 34.88 11.52
N LEU A 292 -3.93 33.75 11.50
CA LEU A 292 -3.56 32.56 10.75
C LEU A 292 -3.39 32.83 9.25
N LEU A 293 -4.44 33.29 8.57
CA LEU A 293 -4.39 33.54 7.13
C LEU A 293 -3.76 34.90 6.79
N THR A 294 -3.85 35.88 7.69
CA THR A 294 -3.28 37.22 7.45
C THR A 294 -1.75 37.21 7.49
N THR A 295 -1.15 36.48 8.44
CA THR A 295 0.31 36.25 8.46
C THR A 295 0.74 35.40 7.28
N TYR A 296 -0.04 34.38 6.93
CA TYR A 296 0.26 33.53 5.79
C TYR A 296 0.25 34.30 4.45
N ALA A 297 -0.72 35.18 4.24
CA ALA A 297 -0.77 36.06 3.08
C ALA A 297 0.49 36.92 2.99
N ARG A 298 0.92 37.51 4.11
CA ARG A 298 2.12 38.36 4.17
C ARG A 298 3.39 37.59 3.82
N ASP A 299 3.55 36.38 4.33
CA ASP A 299 4.72 35.54 4.05
C ASP A 299 4.80 35.15 2.57
N LEU A 300 3.66 35.06 1.89
CA LEU A 300 3.60 34.84 0.44
C LEU A 300 3.78 36.13 -0.38
N GLY A 301 3.94 37.29 0.26
CA GLY A 301 4.08 38.60 -0.40
C GLY A 301 2.76 39.26 -0.78
N TYR A 302 1.62 38.76 -0.29
CA TYR A 302 0.30 39.33 -0.54
C TYR A 302 -0.16 40.29 0.58
N PRO A 303 -1.11 41.20 0.29
CA PRO A 303 -1.72 42.04 1.32
C PRO A 303 -2.35 41.20 2.43
N ALA A 304 -2.21 41.64 3.69
CA ALA A 304 -2.79 40.94 4.83
C ALA A 304 -4.32 40.82 4.75
N SER A 305 -4.97 41.76 4.06
CA SER A 305 -6.41 41.74 3.77
C SER A 305 -6.88 40.48 3.03
N TRP A 306 -6.00 39.81 2.28
CA TRP A 306 -6.33 38.55 1.60
C TRP A 306 -6.56 37.37 2.57
N GLY A 307 -6.17 37.51 3.83
CA GLY A 307 -6.43 36.56 4.90
C GLY A 307 -7.43 37.03 5.95
N ASP A 308 -8.02 38.23 5.77
CA ASP A 308 -8.92 38.82 6.77
C ASP A 308 -10.33 38.22 6.66
N PRO A 309 -10.87 37.56 7.71
CA PRO A 309 -12.22 36.99 7.70
C PRO A 309 -13.30 38.00 7.35
N ILE A 310 -13.13 39.29 7.71
CA ILE A 310 -14.15 40.33 7.51
C ILE A 310 -14.24 40.72 6.04
N GLN A 311 -13.09 40.78 5.35
CA GLN A 311 -13.01 41.26 3.97
C GLN A 311 -13.29 40.14 2.96
N LEU A 312 -13.07 38.88 3.36
CA LEU A 312 -13.28 37.73 2.47
C LEU A 312 -14.77 37.45 2.23
N PRO A 313 -15.21 37.28 0.97
CA PRO A 313 -16.59 36.96 0.66
C PRO A 313 -16.93 35.54 1.11
N ALA A 314 -18.08 35.40 1.77
CA ALA A 314 -18.64 34.12 2.20
C ALA A 314 -19.39 33.38 1.08
N PHE A 315 -20.04 34.13 0.17
CA PHE A 315 -20.94 33.61 -0.84
C PHE A 315 -20.64 34.18 -2.23
N GLY A 316 -20.87 33.37 -3.27
CA GLY A 316 -20.42 33.66 -4.65
C GLY A 316 -21.07 34.89 -5.29
N HIS A 317 -22.34 35.19 -5.01
CA HIS A 317 -23.08 36.29 -5.65
C HIS A 317 -22.56 37.68 -5.28
N GLU A 318 -21.92 37.83 -4.11
CA GLU A 318 -21.29 39.08 -3.63
C GLU A 318 -19.76 39.05 -3.75
N ALA A 319 -19.20 37.97 -4.31
CA ALA A 319 -17.75 37.76 -4.32
C ALA A 319 -17.02 38.75 -5.22
N ASP A 320 -17.61 39.13 -6.35
CA ASP A 320 -16.95 39.97 -7.36
C ASP A 320 -16.61 41.37 -6.84
N GLN A 321 -17.51 41.99 -6.07
CA GLN A 321 -17.27 43.30 -5.47
C GLN A 321 -16.15 43.22 -4.43
N ALA A 322 -16.18 42.18 -3.58
CA ALA A 322 -15.14 41.95 -2.58
C ALA A 322 -13.76 41.69 -3.23
N TRP A 323 -13.71 40.92 -4.32
CA TRP A 323 -12.47 40.67 -5.05
C TRP A 323 -11.91 41.91 -5.74
N ARG A 324 -12.77 42.75 -6.32
CA ARG A 324 -12.34 44.04 -6.87
C ARG A 324 -11.76 44.95 -5.79
N ALA A 325 -12.39 45.02 -4.63
CA ALA A 325 -11.88 45.80 -3.49
C ALA A 325 -10.53 45.26 -2.96
N LEU A 326 -10.34 43.94 -2.99
CA LEU A 326 -9.10 43.28 -2.57
C LEU A 326 -8.01 43.23 -3.66
N GLY A 327 -8.30 43.67 -4.88
CA GLY A 327 -7.38 43.57 -6.02
C GLY A 327 -7.11 42.13 -6.49
N VAL A 328 -7.99 41.18 -6.19
CA VAL A 328 -7.88 39.78 -6.63
C VAL A 328 -8.59 39.62 -7.97
N THR A 329 -7.89 39.11 -8.98
CA THR A 329 -8.46 38.85 -10.31
C THR A 329 -8.76 37.36 -10.53
N GLY A 330 -9.60 37.04 -11.52
CA GLY A 330 -9.83 35.65 -11.96
C GLY A 330 -10.70 34.78 -11.04
N ARG A 331 -11.54 35.38 -10.19
CA ARG A 331 -12.43 34.67 -9.25
C ARG A 331 -13.91 35.08 -9.35
N ALA A 332 -14.42 35.23 -10.58
CA ALA A 332 -15.80 35.64 -10.80
C ALA A 332 -16.79 34.61 -10.19
N GLY A 333 -17.71 35.06 -9.35
CA GLY A 333 -18.76 34.25 -8.73
C GLY A 333 -18.31 33.23 -7.67
N VAL A 334 -17.03 33.25 -7.26
CA VAL A 334 -16.48 32.25 -6.33
C VAL A 334 -16.03 32.90 -5.03
N ALA A 335 -16.62 32.48 -3.92
CA ALA A 335 -16.27 32.93 -2.57
C ALA A 335 -15.17 32.09 -1.88
N GLY A 336 -14.80 32.47 -0.67
CA GLY A 336 -13.84 31.74 0.17
C GLY A 336 -12.39 32.15 -0.03
N ILE A 337 -11.46 31.38 0.55
CA ILE A 337 -10.02 31.71 0.59
C ILE A 337 -9.45 31.86 -0.85
N PRO A 338 -8.62 32.88 -1.13
CA PRO A 338 -7.95 33.05 -2.43
C PRO A 338 -7.14 31.83 -2.84
N CYS A 339 -7.24 31.44 -4.10
CA CYS A 339 -6.51 30.29 -4.63
C CYS A 339 -4.99 30.49 -4.57
N GLN A 340 -4.54 31.75 -4.58
CA GLN A 340 -3.14 32.15 -4.38
C GLN A 340 -2.64 31.79 -2.98
N LEU A 341 -3.49 31.92 -1.95
CA LEU A 341 -3.15 31.44 -0.61
C LEU A 341 -3.16 29.91 -0.57
N VAL A 342 -4.11 29.26 -1.25
CA VAL A 342 -4.21 27.79 -1.23
C VAL A 342 -3.04 27.11 -1.96
N HIS A 343 -2.70 27.58 -3.17
CA HIS A 343 -1.69 26.98 -4.03
C HIS A 343 -0.30 27.62 -3.89
N GLY A 344 -0.19 28.74 -3.15
CA GLY A 344 1.06 29.45 -2.91
C GLY A 344 1.77 29.86 -4.20
N THR A 345 3.10 30.01 -4.11
CA THR A 345 3.96 30.53 -5.18
C THR A 345 4.89 29.45 -5.75
N VAL A 346 4.43 28.20 -5.85
CA VAL A 346 5.30 27.07 -6.26
C VAL A 346 5.85 27.23 -7.67
N GLY A 347 5.10 27.86 -8.58
CA GLY A 347 5.53 28.19 -9.94
C GLY A 347 6.31 29.50 -10.07
N SER A 348 6.69 30.15 -8.96
CA SER A 348 7.42 31.43 -8.99
C SER A 348 8.75 31.34 -9.72
N SER A 349 9.48 30.23 -9.58
CA SER A 349 10.73 29.97 -10.31
C SER A 349 10.56 29.85 -11.83
N LEU A 350 9.33 29.59 -12.29
CA LEU A 350 8.99 29.45 -13.71
C LEU A 350 8.21 30.66 -14.24
N GLY A 351 8.08 31.75 -13.46
CA GLY A 351 7.29 32.92 -13.83
C GLY A 351 5.77 32.68 -13.85
N LEU A 352 5.28 31.58 -13.27
CA LEU A 352 3.88 31.17 -13.27
C LEU A 352 3.17 31.46 -11.94
N SER A 353 3.73 32.35 -11.11
CA SER A 353 3.25 32.68 -9.76
C SER A 353 1.78 33.12 -9.72
N HIS A 354 1.27 33.76 -10.78
CA HIS A 354 -0.08 34.31 -10.83
C HIS A 354 -1.16 33.32 -11.29
N SER A 355 -0.77 32.13 -11.81
CA SER A 355 -1.73 31.13 -12.30
C SER A 355 -2.00 30.07 -11.25
N CYS A 356 -3.21 30.07 -10.69
CA CYS A 356 -3.63 29.07 -9.71
C CYS A 356 -3.62 27.65 -10.29
N THR A 357 -4.05 27.48 -11.55
CA THR A 357 -4.02 26.19 -12.25
C THR A 357 -2.59 25.69 -12.44
N ALA A 358 -1.66 26.58 -12.82
CA ALA A 358 -0.26 26.20 -12.98
C ALA A 358 0.38 25.82 -11.64
N ASN A 359 0.15 26.61 -10.58
CA ASN A 359 0.66 26.31 -9.24
C ASN A 359 0.09 24.98 -8.70
N ALA A 360 -1.21 24.73 -8.90
CA ALA A 360 -1.86 23.47 -8.51
C ALA A 360 -1.29 22.27 -9.29
N GLY A 361 -1.13 22.41 -10.62
CA GLY A 361 -0.56 21.38 -11.47
C GLY A 361 0.89 21.07 -11.14
N LEU A 362 1.71 22.10 -10.93
CA LEU A 362 3.12 21.95 -10.55
C LEU A 362 3.27 21.29 -9.18
N ARG A 363 2.46 21.69 -8.19
CA ARG A 363 2.40 20.99 -6.89
C ARG A 363 2.01 19.52 -7.06
N GLY A 364 0.98 19.24 -7.87
CA GLY A 364 0.55 17.88 -8.16
C GLY A 364 1.66 17.04 -8.80
N LEU A 365 2.39 17.61 -9.75
CA LEU A 365 3.50 16.95 -10.43
C LEU A 365 4.69 16.71 -9.49
N VAL A 366 5.07 17.68 -8.66
CA VAL A 366 6.12 17.51 -7.65
C VAL A 366 5.73 16.41 -6.66
N ALA A 367 4.52 16.46 -6.11
CA ALA A 367 4.01 15.44 -5.19
C ALA A 367 3.96 14.05 -5.84
N LEU A 368 3.55 13.96 -7.11
CA LEU A 368 3.55 12.73 -7.88
C LEU A 368 4.97 12.20 -8.09
N MET A 369 5.93 13.06 -8.44
CA MET A 369 7.33 12.67 -8.62
C MET A 369 7.97 12.23 -7.31
N GLU A 370 7.70 12.91 -6.20
CA GLU A 370 8.14 12.47 -4.87
C GLU A 370 7.56 11.10 -4.50
N ALA A 371 6.26 10.89 -4.78
CA ALA A 371 5.64 9.58 -4.61
C ALA A 371 6.33 8.54 -5.50
N ILE A 372 6.52 8.81 -6.80
CA ILE A 372 7.20 7.92 -7.73
C ILE A 372 8.62 7.61 -7.26
N VAL A 373 9.41 8.59 -6.82
CA VAL A 373 10.77 8.38 -6.29
C VAL A 373 10.76 7.48 -5.06
N LEU A 374 9.74 7.60 -4.21
CA LEU A 374 9.57 6.71 -3.06
C LEU A 374 9.24 5.27 -3.49
N TYR A 375 8.61 5.08 -4.65
CA TYR A 375 8.27 3.77 -5.24
C TYR A 375 9.26 3.25 -6.29
N LEU A 376 10.12 4.08 -6.88
CA LEU A 376 11.10 3.71 -7.91
C LEU A 376 12.08 2.62 -7.46
N PRO A 377 12.64 2.63 -6.22
CA PRO A 377 13.47 1.51 -5.77
C PRO A 377 12.70 0.20 -5.61
N VAL A 378 11.37 0.19 -5.77
CA VAL A 378 10.51 -1.01 -5.75
C VAL A 378 10.32 -1.61 -7.15
N SER A 379 10.51 -0.84 -8.23
CA SER A 379 10.23 -1.29 -9.62
C SER A 379 11.47 -1.52 -10.50
N SER A 380 12.64 -0.98 -10.16
CA SER A 380 13.85 -1.14 -10.97
C SER A 380 14.50 -2.54 -10.91
N GLU A 381 14.08 -3.41 -9.98
CA GLU A 381 14.55 -4.81 -9.90
C GLU A 381 13.86 -5.77 -10.90
N ARG A 382 13.03 -5.26 -11.83
CA ARG A 382 12.57 -6.06 -13.00
C ARG A 382 13.29 -5.75 -14.31
N LEU A 383 14.24 -4.81 -14.31
CA LEU A 383 14.92 -4.35 -15.52
C LEU A 383 16.45 -4.54 -15.51
N PHE A 384 17.00 -5.30 -14.56
CA PHE A 384 18.41 -5.70 -14.54
C PHE A 384 18.58 -7.20 -14.32
#